data_AF-A0A0F9AUK5-F1
#
_entry.id   AF-A0A0F9AUK5-F1
#
_cell.length_a   1.000
_cell.length_b   1.000
_cell.length_c   1.000
_cell.angle_alpha   90.00
_cell.angle_beta   90.00
_cell.angle_gamma   90.00
#
_symmetry.space_group_name_H-M   'P 1'
#
loop_
_entity.id
_entity.type
_entity.pdbx_description
1 polymer ?
#
loop_
_entity_poly.entity_id
_entity_poly.type
_entity_poly.pdbx_seq_one_letter_code
_entity_poly.pdbx_strand_id
1 'polypeptide(L)'
;MPKEETVKEDLTEGNWNVAGDYVKQKILKYLVQVDFFYELAIFGCNDIYGDVFLKDENFRKTARLLAVKRLIHTIITLLRNSKFSIHPKDQPSFQKYDERLLKIEKNLFQLRHDIKQRGKLVIQINEDLFDKIINEIMATIMDDVNFKLNKAGFSSIC
;
A
#
# COMPACT_ATOMS: atom_id res chain seq x y z
N MET A 1 12.76 -4.95 -63.31
CA MET A 1 12.52 -4.16 -62.08
C MET A 1 11.88 -5.09 -61.06
N PRO A 2 12.57 -5.43 -59.96
CA PRO A 2 11.97 -6.21 -58.90
C PRO A 2 10.99 -5.31 -58.13
N LYS A 3 9.83 -5.85 -57.78
CA LYS A 3 8.84 -5.19 -56.93
C LYS A 3 9.37 -5.24 -55.50
N GLU A 4 9.57 -4.08 -54.88
CA GLU A 4 9.82 -3.98 -53.45
C GLU A 4 8.60 -4.54 -52.70
N GLU A 5 8.77 -5.71 -52.09
CA GLU A 5 7.84 -6.20 -51.07
C GLU A 5 7.97 -5.30 -49.85
N THR A 6 6.94 -4.48 -49.62
CA THR A 6 6.73 -3.81 -48.33
C THR A 6 6.53 -4.86 -47.25
N VAL A 7 7.60 -5.18 -46.53
CA VAL A 7 7.55 -5.82 -45.21
C VAL A 7 6.83 -4.84 -44.30
N LYS A 8 5.50 -5.01 -44.16
CA LYS A 8 4.73 -4.31 -43.13
C LYS A 8 5.11 -4.92 -41.78
N GLU A 9 5.73 -4.08 -40.97
CA GLU A 9 6.18 -4.37 -39.61
C GLU A 9 5.01 -4.78 -38.71
N ASP A 10 4.90 -6.07 -38.39
CA ASP A 10 4.15 -6.60 -37.25
C ASP A 10 4.94 -6.41 -35.92
N LEU A 11 5.58 -5.25 -35.73
CA LEU A 11 6.42 -4.97 -34.55
C LEU A 11 5.71 -4.19 -33.44
N THR A 12 4.44 -3.84 -33.61
CA THR A 12 3.74 -2.91 -32.70
C THR A 12 2.77 -3.58 -31.72
N GLU A 13 2.43 -4.87 -31.82
CA GLU A 13 1.52 -5.50 -30.86
C GLU A 13 2.24 -6.22 -29.70
N GLY A 14 3.45 -6.75 -29.94
CA GLY A 14 4.22 -7.49 -28.94
C GLY A 14 4.73 -6.64 -27.76
N ASN A 15 5.20 -5.42 -28.04
CA ASN A 15 5.78 -4.54 -27.00
C ASN A 15 4.75 -3.96 -26.02
N TRP A 16 3.49 -3.80 -26.46
CA TRP A 16 2.43 -3.23 -25.61
C TRP A 16 1.90 -4.26 -24.61
N ASN A 17 1.85 -5.54 -24.99
CA ASN A 17 1.48 -6.63 -24.07
C ASN A 17 2.51 -6.80 -22.94
N VAL A 18 3.81 -6.71 -23.26
CA VAL A 18 4.88 -6.76 -22.25
C VAL A 18 4.78 -5.60 -21.25
N ALA A 19 4.45 -4.40 -21.72
CA ALA A 19 4.24 -3.24 -20.85
C ALA A 19 3.01 -3.42 -19.94
N GLY A 20 1.92 -3.97 -20.47
CA GLY A 20 0.71 -4.27 -19.69
C GLY A 20 0.96 -5.29 -18.57
N ASP A 21 1.66 -6.37 -18.86
CA ASP A 21 1.99 -7.41 -17.87
C ASP A 21 2.99 -6.92 -16.83
N TYR A 22 3.96 -6.10 -17.22
CA TYR A 22 4.87 -5.45 -16.29
C TYR A 22 4.13 -4.56 -15.28
N VAL A 23 3.14 -3.78 -15.76
CA VAL A 23 2.32 -2.93 -14.89
C VAL A 23 1.46 -3.75 -13.94
N LYS A 24 0.84 -4.85 -14.43
CA LYS A 24 0.09 -5.80 -13.57
C LYS A 24 0.95 -6.37 -12.46
N GLN A 25 2.14 -6.88 -12.79
CA GLN A 25 3.07 -7.42 -11.79
C GLN A 25 3.48 -6.37 -10.76
N LYS A 26 3.70 -5.13 -11.21
CA LYS A 26 4.06 -4.03 -10.32
C LYS A 26 2.91 -3.68 -9.36
N ILE A 27 1.68 -3.63 -9.84
CA ILE A 27 0.48 -3.41 -9.01
C ILE A 27 0.33 -4.54 -8.00
N LEU A 28 0.37 -5.79 -8.45
CA LEU A 28 0.25 -6.97 -7.59
C LEU A 28 1.31 -7.00 -6.49
N LYS A 29 2.57 -6.69 -6.83
CA LYS A 29 3.66 -6.58 -5.86
C LYS A 29 3.31 -5.62 -4.72
N TYR A 30 2.73 -4.46 -5.04
CA TYR A 30 2.38 -3.48 -4.01
C TYR A 30 1.14 -3.89 -3.21
N LEU A 31 0.17 -4.58 -3.82
CA LEU A 31 -0.97 -5.16 -3.07
C LEU A 31 -0.49 -6.14 -1.99
N VAL A 32 0.38 -7.08 -2.35
CA VAL A 32 0.96 -8.03 -1.38
C VAL A 32 1.75 -7.30 -0.28
N GLN A 33 2.46 -6.22 -0.63
CA GLN A 33 3.18 -5.41 0.36
C GLN A 33 2.22 -4.64 1.29
N VAL A 34 1.06 -4.19 0.80
CA VAL A 34 0.02 -3.57 1.62
C VAL A 34 -0.45 -4.56 2.69
N ASP A 35 -0.77 -5.79 2.30
CA ASP A 35 -1.22 -6.83 3.24
C ASP A 35 -0.17 -7.11 4.32
N PHE A 36 1.10 -7.30 3.90
CA PHE A 36 2.21 -7.52 4.82
C PHE A 36 2.38 -6.38 5.84
N PHE A 37 2.35 -5.13 5.38
CA PHE A 37 2.50 -3.98 6.31
C PHE A 37 1.26 -3.74 7.15
N TYR A 38 0.08 -4.11 6.67
CA TYR A 38 -1.15 -4.06 7.45
C TYR A 38 -1.10 -5.05 8.61
N GLU A 39 -0.75 -6.32 8.37
CA GLU A 39 -0.57 -7.32 9.43
C GLU A 39 0.47 -6.86 10.47
N LEU A 40 1.62 -6.37 10.00
CA LEU A 40 2.67 -5.85 10.88
C LEU A 40 2.22 -4.62 11.68
N ALA A 41 1.34 -3.79 11.13
CA ALA A 41 0.77 -2.64 11.83
C ALA A 41 -0.19 -3.06 12.96
N ILE A 42 -1.02 -4.08 12.71
CA ILE A 42 -1.95 -4.60 13.72
C ILE A 42 -1.19 -5.31 14.84
N PHE A 43 -0.33 -6.27 14.51
CA PHE A 43 0.24 -7.20 15.48
C PHE A 43 1.66 -6.85 15.93
N GLY A 44 2.39 -6.05 15.16
CA GLY A 44 3.82 -5.77 15.40
C GLY A 44 4.75 -6.93 15.04
N CYS A 45 4.20 -8.02 14.51
CA CYS A 45 4.89 -9.20 13.98
C CYS A 45 4.14 -9.75 12.76
N ASN A 46 4.78 -10.62 12.00
CA ASN A 46 4.27 -11.22 10.77
C ASN A 46 3.97 -12.72 10.90
N ASP A 47 4.22 -13.31 12.08
CA ASP A 47 3.89 -14.70 12.36
C ASP A 47 3.48 -14.89 13.83
N ILE A 48 2.80 -15.99 14.09
CA ILE A 48 2.26 -16.34 15.41
C ILE A 48 3.39 -16.59 16.42
N TYR A 49 4.56 -17.06 15.97
CA TYR A 49 5.70 -17.29 16.86
C TYR A 49 6.21 -15.96 17.41
N GLY A 50 6.38 -14.97 16.55
CA GLY A 50 6.70 -13.60 16.93
C GLY A 50 5.70 -13.08 17.95
N ASP A 51 4.41 -13.30 17.75
CA ASP A 51 3.38 -12.82 18.68
C ASP A 51 3.50 -13.43 20.09
N VAL A 52 3.74 -14.74 20.17
CA VAL A 52 3.85 -15.49 21.43
C VAL A 52 5.20 -15.25 22.13
N PHE A 53 6.29 -15.15 21.37
CA PHE A 53 7.65 -15.13 21.93
C PHE A 53 8.25 -13.73 22.07
N LEU A 54 7.71 -12.70 21.41
CA LEU A 54 8.19 -11.33 21.53
C LEU A 54 7.78 -10.72 22.87
N LYS A 55 8.71 -10.74 23.83
CA LYS A 55 8.52 -10.20 25.19
C LYS A 55 8.74 -8.68 25.29
N ASP A 56 9.31 -8.06 24.26
CA ASP A 56 9.60 -6.62 24.24
C ASP A 56 8.44 -5.81 23.63
N GLU A 57 7.59 -5.31 24.50
CA GLU A 57 6.44 -4.45 24.14
C GLU A 57 6.84 -3.13 23.48
N ASN A 58 7.98 -2.55 23.86
CA ASN A 58 8.45 -1.30 23.23
C ASN A 58 8.87 -1.56 21.79
N PHE A 59 9.56 -2.69 21.55
CA PHE A 59 9.90 -3.12 20.21
C PHE A 59 8.65 -3.37 19.37
N ARG A 60 7.68 -4.12 19.91
CA ARG A 60 6.39 -4.41 19.25
C ARG A 60 5.67 -3.13 18.82
N LYS A 61 5.51 -2.18 19.73
CA LYS A 61 4.87 -0.88 19.44
C LYS A 61 5.64 -0.05 18.42
N THR A 62 6.97 -0.06 18.50
CA THR A 62 7.81 0.62 17.51
C THR A 62 7.63 0.00 16.12
N ALA A 63 7.57 -1.32 16.03
CA ALA A 63 7.31 -2.05 14.79
C ALA A 63 5.94 -1.66 14.21
N ARG A 64 4.88 -1.63 15.02
CA ARG A 64 3.54 -1.19 14.59
C ARG A 64 3.55 0.23 14.00
N LEU A 65 4.17 1.20 14.68
CA LEU A 65 4.27 2.58 14.20
C LEU A 65 5.04 2.70 12.88
N LEU A 66 6.16 1.98 12.75
CA LEU A 66 6.94 1.94 11.51
C LEU A 66 6.19 1.25 10.38
N ALA A 67 5.43 0.20 10.69
CA ALA A 67 4.59 -0.52 9.73
C ALA A 67 3.49 0.38 9.16
N VAL A 68 2.79 1.18 9.98
CA VAL A 68 1.82 2.17 9.48
C VAL A 68 2.47 3.15 8.51
N LYS A 69 3.65 3.68 8.85
CA LYS A 69 4.37 4.57 7.93
C LYS A 69 4.69 3.89 6.60
N ARG A 70 5.18 2.64 6.64
CA ARG A 70 5.48 1.85 5.43
C ARG A 70 4.23 1.48 4.64
N LEU A 71 3.12 1.19 5.32
CA LEU A 71 1.81 0.94 4.73
C LEU A 71 1.37 2.14 3.90
N ILE A 72 1.39 3.34 4.49
CA ILE A 72 1.03 4.59 3.79
C ILE A 72 1.90 4.80 2.54
N HIS A 73 3.22 4.67 2.66
CA HIS A 73 4.11 4.83 1.50
C HIS A 73 3.85 3.78 0.40
N THR A 74 3.55 2.54 0.80
CA THR A 74 3.24 1.45 -0.13
C THR A 74 1.95 1.76 -0.89
N ILE A 75 0.90 2.22 -0.20
CA ILE A 75 -0.37 2.59 -0.84
C ILE A 75 -0.18 3.80 -1.76
N ILE A 76 0.54 4.84 -1.34
CA ILE A 76 0.86 5.98 -2.23
C ILE A 76 1.57 5.50 -3.49
N THR A 77 2.51 4.57 -3.35
CA THR A 77 3.26 4.02 -4.48
C THR A 77 2.35 3.17 -5.39
N LEU A 78 1.44 2.39 -4.83
CA LEU A 78 0.40 1.68 -5.56
C LEU A 78 -0.47 2.64 -6.38
N LEU A 79 -0.98 3.71 -5.77
CA LEU A 79 -1.81 4.73 -6.42
C LEU A 79 -1.08 5.36 -7.63
N ARG A 80 0.20 5.66 -7.47
CA ARG A 80 1.03 6.24 -8.56
C ARG A 80 1.23 5.27 -9.72
N ASN A 81 1.47 3.99 -9.42
CA ASN A 81 1.69 2.97 -10.45
C ASN A 81 0.42 2.53 -11.17
N SER A 82 -0.74 2.72 -10.53
CA SER A 82 -2.04 2.35 -11.08
C SER A 82 -2.78 3.49 -11.78
N LYS A 83 -2.34 4.75 -11.64
CA LYS A 83 -3.00 5.92 -12.22
C LYS A 83 -3.29 5.81 -13.72
N PHE A 84 -2.39 5.19 -14.49
CA PHE A 84 -2.53 5.00 -15.93
C PHE A 84 -3.33 3.74 -16.30
N SER A 85 -3.59 2.89 -15.31
CA SER A 85 -4.23 1.59 -15.47
C SER A 85 -5.73 1.64 -15.16
N ILE A 86 -6.17 2.65 -14.42
CA ILE A 86 -7.57 2.86 -14.05
C ILE A 86 -8.31 3.75 -15.04
N HIS A 87 -9.64 3.70 -14.99
CA HIS A 87 -10.50 4.54 -15.83
C HIS A 87 -10.26 6.04 -15.53
N PRO A 88 -10.20 6.93 -16.54
CA PRO A 88 -9.91 8.37 -16.34
C PRO A 88 -10.81 9.05 -15.30
N LYS A 89 -12.10 8.68 -15.25
CA LYS A 89 -13.08 9.15 -14.25
C LYS A 89 -12.67 8.92 -12.79
N ASP A 90 -11.86 7.89 -12.53
CA ASP A 90 -11.44 7.48 -11.20
C ASP A 90 -10.11 8.13 -10.78
N GLN A 91 -9.33 8.67 -11.71
CA GLN A 91 -8.05 9.34 -11.42
C GLN A 91 -8.15 10.48 -10.38
N PRO A 92 -9.19 11.35 -10.39
CA PRO A 92 -9.34 12.38 -9.37
C PRO A 92 -9.48 11.81 -7.95
N SER A 93 -10.09 10.63 -7.79
CA SER A 93 -10.20 9.99 -6.47
C SER A 93 -8.86 9.49 -5.97
N PHE A 94 -8.03 8.92 -6.85
CA PHE A 94 -6.68 8.45 -6.51
C PHE A 94 -5.78 9.61 -6.07
N GLN A 95 -5.92 10.78 -6.71
CA GLN A 95 -5.22 11.98 -6.27
C GLN A 95 -5.68 12.45 -4.89
N LYS A 96 -7.00 12.44 -4.62
CA LYS A 96 -7.53 12.75 -3.29
C LYS A 96 -7.01 11.78 -2.22
N TYR A 97 -6.88 10.50 -2.53
CA TYR A 97 -6.33 9.50 -1.63
C TYR A 97 -4.85 9.75 -1.33
N ASP A 98 -4.02 10.05 -2.34
CA ASP A 98 -2.61 10.41 -2.15
C ASP A 98 -2.49 11.63 -1.21
N GLU A 99 -3.25 12.69 -1.45
CA GLU A 99 -3.27 13.88 -0.60
C GLU A 99 -3.72 13.57 0.83
N ARG A 100 -4.72 12.70 1.00
CA ARG A 100 -5.23 12.32 2.31
C ARG A 100 -4.21 11.47 3.08
N LEU A 101 -3.58 10.51 2.42
CA LEU A 101 -2.53 9.66 2.99
C LEU A 101 -1.32 10.50 3.43
N LEU A 102 -0.90 11.48 2.63
CA LEU A 102 0.17 12.41 3.01
C LEU A 102 -0.18 13.26 4.24
N LYS A 103 -1.46 13.65 4.40
CA LYS A 103 -1.94 14.35 5.60
C LYS A 103 -1.93 13.44 6.82
N ILE A 104 -2.31 12.17 6.67
CA ILE A 104 -2.24 11.18 7.76
C ILE A 104 -0.77 10.96 8.16
N GLU A 105 0.12 10.76 7.18
CA GLU A 105 1.56 10.55 7.42
C GLU A 105 2.17 11.66 8.27
N LYS A 106 1.87 12.92 7.93
CA LYS A 106 2.35 14.11 8.67
C LYS A 106 1.88 14.16 10.11
N ASN A 107 0.77 13.49 10.44
CA ASN A 107 0.17 13.49 11.77
C ASN A 107 0.46 12.20 12.56
N LEU A 108 1.20 11.23 12.00
CA LEU A 108 1.51 9.98 12.70
C LEU A 108 2.27 10.17 14.01
N PHE A 109 2.97 11.29 14.20
CA PHE A 109 3.64 11.59 15.46
C PHE A 109 2.67 11.64 16.66
N GLN A 110 1.40 11.96 16.42
CA GLN A 110 0.35 12.01 17.44
C GLN A 110 0.00 10.63 18.00
N LEU A 111 0.36 9.55 17.30
CA LEU A 111 0.14 8.20 17.77
C LEU A 111 1.08 7.81 18.92
N ARG A 112 2.26 8.43 19.01
CA ARG A 112 3.31 8.02 19.93
C ARG A 112 3.37 8.92 21.15
N HIS A 113 3.29 8.32 22.33
CA HIS A 113 3.58 8.96 23.60
C HIS A 113 4.71 8.24 24.32
N ASP A 114 5.70 9.01 24.77
CA ASP A 114 6.83 8.47 25.52
C ASP A 114 6.64 8.79 27.01
N ILE A 115 6.55 7.76 27.84
CA ILE A 115 6.35 7.89 29.29
C ILE A 115 7.57 7.34 30.03
N LYS A 116 8.08 8.10 31.00
CA LYS A 116 9.11 7.59 31.92
C LYS A 116 8.45 6.78 33.04
N GLN A 117 8.74 5.49 33.11
CA GLN A 117 8.30 4.61 34.20
C GLN A 117 9.52 3.93 34.84
N ARG A 118 9.70 4.10 36.15
CA ARG A 118 10.78 3.47 36.94
C ARG A 118 12.17 3.61 36.29
N GLY A 119 12.48 4.80 35.77
CA GLY A 119 13.75 5.10 35.11
C GLY A 119 13.90 4.59 33.67
N LYS A 120 12.90 3.89 33.11
CA LYS A 120 12.88 3.44 31.71
C LYS A 120 11.90 4.25 30.87
N LEU A 121 12.24 4.44 29.60
CA LEU A 121 11.32 5.02 28.60
C LEU A 121 10.37 3.91 28.10
N VAL A 122 9.07 4.15 28.19
CA VAL A 122 8.03 3.25 27.71
C VAL A 122 7.26 3.95 26.60
N ILE A 123 7.15 3.26 25.47
CA ILE A 123 6.38 3.73 24.33
C ILE A 123 4.92 3.33 24.54
N GLN A 124 4.02 4.30 24.38
CA GLN A 124 2.59 4.08 24.30
C GLN A 124 2.07 4.52 22.94
N ILE A 125 1.09 3.77 22.45
CA ILE A 125 0.34 4.10 21.24
C ILE A 125 -1.04 4.59 21.70
N ASN A 126 -1.53 5.68 21.10
CA ASN A 126 -2.93 6.06 21.22
C ASN A 126 -3.78 5.10 20.37
N GLU A 127 -4.28 4.02 20.97
CA GLU A 127 -4.99 2.96 20.25
C GLU A 127 -6.28 3.45 19.58
N ASP A 128 -7.05 4.35 20.21
CA ASP A 128 -8.27 4.91 19.60
C ASP A 128 -7.96 5.69 18.31
N LEU A 129 -6.89 6.48 18.31
CA LEU A 129 -6.45 7.21 17.13
C LEU A 129 -5.83 6.25 16.09
N PHE A 130 -5.10 5.24 16.56
CA PHE A 130 -4.50 4.21 15.73
C PHE A 130 -5.57 3.47 14.93
N ASP A 131 -6.61 2.98 15.59
CA ASP A 131 -7.70 2.24 14.97
C ASP A 131 -8.48 3.11 13.98
N LYS A 132 -8.70 4.39 14.32
CA LYS A 132 -9.32 5.35 13.38
C LYS A 132 -8.49 5.53 12.12
N ILE A 133 -7.18 5.68 12.26
CA ILE A 133 -6.26 5.83 11.12
C ILE A 133 -6.24 4.55 10.27
N ILE A 134 -6.14 3.38 10.91
CA ILE A 134 -6.16 2.10 10.20
C ILE A 134 -7.47 1.88 9.44
N ASN A 135 -8.61 2.12 10.09
CA ASN A 135 -9.92 1.99 9.46
C ASN A 135 -10.09 2.96 8.27
N GLU A 136 -9.60 4.19 8.41
CA GLU A 136 -9.60 5.14 7.29
C GLU A 136 -8.71 4.65 6.13
N ILE A 137 -7.52 4.14 6.42
CA ILE A 137 -6.59 3.63 5.39
C ILE A 137 -7.17 2.39 4.70
N MET A 138 -7.60 1.39 5.45
CA MET A 138 -7.97 0.09 4.90
C MET A 138 -9.43 0.07 4.42
N ALA A 139 -10.37 0.33 5.32
CA ALA A 139 -11.80 0.16 5.01
C ALA A 139 -12.37 1.30 4.14
N THR A 140 -11.70 2.45 4.04
CA THR A 140 -12.17 3.57 3.20
C THR A 140 -11.33 3.72 1.94
N ILE A 141 -10.02 3.86 2.08
CA ILE A 141 -9.15 4.13 0.92
C ILE A 141 -8.84 2.85 0.17
N MET A 142 -8.31 1.82 0.86
CA MET A 142 -7.83 0.61 0.21
C MET A 142 -8.96 -0.22 -0.41
N ASP A 143 -10.11 -0.31 0.24
CA ASP A 143 -11.29 -1.00 -0.30
C ASP A 143 -11.77 -0.40 -1.63
N ASP A 144 -11.86 0.94 -1.72
CA ASP A 144 -12.26 1.60 -2.96
C ASP A 144 -11.16 1.50 -4.05
N VAL A 145 -9.88 1.55 -3.66
CA VAL A 145 -8.75 1.29 -4.57
C VAL A 145 -8.84 -0.11 -5.15
N ASN A 146 -9.05 -1.13 -4.32
CA ASN A 146 -9.22 -2.52 -4.74
C ASN A 146 -10.41 -2.66 -5.69
N PHE A 147 -11.56 -2.07 -5.36
CA PHE A 147 -12.74 -2.08 -6.21
C PHE A 147 -12.47 -1.49 -7.61
N LYS A 148 -11.74 -0.36 -7.67
CA LYS A 148 -11.38 0.30 -8.94
C LYS A 148 -10.33 -0.47 -9.74
N LEU A 149 -9.36 -1.09 -9.07
CA LEU A 149 -8.36 -1.96 -9.70
C LEU A 149 -9.00 -3.24 -10.25
N ASN A 150 -9.95 -3.84 -9.53
CA ASN A 150 -10.71 -5.01 -10.00
C ASN A 150 -11.48 -4.69 -11.28
N LYS A 151 -12.18 -3.55 -11.31
CA LYS A 151 -12.88 -3.08 -12.51
C LYS A 151 -11.97 -2.87 -13.72
N ALA A 152 -10.71 -2.52 -13.47
CA ALA A 152 -9.72 -2.34 -14.52
C ALA A 152 -9.04 -3.66 -14.95
N GLY A 153 -9.42 -4.81 -14.37
CA GLY A 153 -8.91 -6.12 -14.73
C GLY A 153 -7.58 -6.50 -14.07
N PHE A 154 -7.22 -5.84 -12.95
CA PHE A 154 -5.96 -6.06 -12.24
C PHE A 154 -6.06 -6.99 -11.03
N SER A 155 -7.28 -7.28 -10.56
CA SER A 155 -7.51 -8.40 -9.65
C SER A 155 -8.70 -9.21 -10.18
N SER A 156 -8.34 -10.28 -10.86
CA SER A 156 -9.23 -11.41 -11.13
C SER A 156 -9.04 -12.40 -9.99
N ILE A 157 -9.56 -12.09 -8.82
CA ILE A 157 -9.81 -13.07 -7.76
C ILE A 157 -11.29 -12.93 -7.42
N CYS A 158 -12.10 -13.69 -8.17
CA CYS A 158 -13.41 -14.14 -7.72
C CYS A 158 -13.20 -15.50 -7.03
#